data_AF-A0A920K0U1-F1
#
_entry.id   AF-A0A920K0U1-F1
#
_cell.length_a   1.000
_cell.length_b   1.000
_cell.length_c   1.000
_cell.angle_alpha   90.00
_cell.angle_beta   90.00
_cell.angle_gamma   90.00
#
_symmetry.space_group_name_H-M   'P 1'
#
loop_
_entity.id
_entity.type
_entity.pdbx_description
1 polymer ?
#
loop_
_entity_poly.entity_id
_entity_poly.type
_entity_poly.pdbx_seq_one_letter_code
_entity_poly.pdbx_strand_id
1 'polypeptide(L)'
;MGQGELDYELITPSARIATATHGGRAKCLQRLLRLELPVPKTVAISFSGVHSIAAGNFEDLPEILSNFNNNDLLCVRPIIRKSRLGWPKCYHEYWYE
;
A
#
# COMPACT_ATOMS: atom_id res chain seq x y z
N MET A 1 -21.36 2.80 -14.40
CA MET A 1 -21.61 1.86 -13.27
C MET A 1 -20.42 0.91 -13.23
N GLY A 2 -19.43 1.01 -12.35
CA GLY A 2 -19.17 1.96 -11.26
C GLY A 2 -17.88 2.76 -11.51
N GLN A 3 -17.80 3.91 -10.85
CA GLN A 3 -16.63 4.78 -10.82
C GLN A 3 -15.46 4.06 -10.14
N GLY A 4 -14.25 4.40 -10.55
CA GLY A 4 -13.01 3.72 -10.17
C GLY A 4 -12.60 4.00 -8.72
N GLU A 5 -13.35 3.44 -7.78
CA GLU A 5 -13.06 3.45 -6.34
C GLU A 5 -11.62 3.01 -6.09
N LEU A 6 -10.81 3.88 -5.51
CA LEU A 6 -9.45 3.59 -5.09
C LEU A 6 -9.52 2.66 -3.87
N ASP A 7 -9.11 1.41 -4.07
CA ASP A 7 -9.02 0.43 -2.99
C ASP A 7 -7.76 0.70 -2.14
N TYR A 8 -7.98 1.31 -0.97
CA TYR A 8 -6.96 1.60 0.04
C TYR A 8 -7.50 1.34 1.44
N GLU A 9 -6.61 1.11 2.41
CA GLU A 9 -7.00 0.98 3.79
C GLU A 9 -5.95 1.49 4.78
N LEU A 10 -6.43 2.17 5.83
CA LEU A 10 -5.60 2.58 6.97
C LEU A 10 -5.13 1.32 7.71
N ILE A 11 -3.82 1.20 7.97
CA ILE A 11 -3.29 0.04 8.69
C ILE A 11 -3.69 0.14 10.16
N THR A 12 -4.68 -0.66 10.56
CA THR A 12 -5.12 -0.87 11.95
C THR A 12 -5.04 -2.35 12.33
N PRO A 13 -5.09 -2.70 13.64
CA PRO A 13 -5.09 -4.10 14.06
C PRO A 13 -6.19 -4.96 13.40
N SER A 14 -7.35 -4.37 13.12
CA SER A 14 -8.53 -5.04 12.53
C SER A 14 -8.70 -4.83 11.02
N ALA A 15 -7.90 -3.95 10.38
CA ALA A 15 -8.01 -3.65 8.96
C ALA A 15 -7.98 -4.89 8.06
N ARG A 16 -8.67 -4.85 6.92
CA ARG A 16 -8.76 -5.97 5.96
C ARG A 16 -7.54 -6.06 5.04
N ILE A 17 -6.35 -6.12 5.63
CA ILE A 17 -5.08 -6.21 4.91
C ILE A 17 -4.74 -7.68 4.60
N ALA A 18 -4.57 -7.99 3.32
CA ALA A 18 -4.10 -9.29 2.84
C ALA A 18 -2.81 -9.15 2.01
N THR A 19 -1.91 -10.12 2.12
CA THR A 19 -0.64 -10.12 1.38
C THR A 19 -0.84 -10.19 -0.14
N ALA A 20 -1.94 -10.80 -0.59
CA ALA A 20 -2.30 -10.92 -2.00
C ALA A 20 -2.74 -9.59 -2.62
N THR A 21 -3.31 -8.67 -1.83
CA THR A 21 -3.87 -7.39 -2.31
C THR A 21 -3.01 -6.18 -1.94
N HIS A 22 -2.44 -6.17 -0.73
CA HIS A 22 -1.69 -5.02 -0.16
C HIS A 22 -0.20 -5.35 0.08
N GLY A 23 0.23 -6.59 -0.21
CA GLY A 23 1.62 -7.01 -0.07
C GLY A 23 2.06 -7.40 1.35
N GLY A 24 3.27 -7.96 1.43
CA GLY A 24 3.83 -8.49 2.68
C GLY A 24 4.15 -7.42 3.73
N ARG A 25 4.59 -6.24 3.31
CA ARG A 25 4.96 -5.15 4.24
C ARG A 25 3.75 -4.59 4.97
N ALA A 26 2.64 -4.33 4.27
CA ALA A 26 1.40 -3.86 4.90
C ALA A 26 0.91 -4.87 5.96
N LYS A 27 0.95 -6.17 5.64
CA LYS A 27 0.58 -7.22 6.60
C LYS A 27 1.54 -7.31 7.79
N CYS A 28 2.83 -7.07 7.55
CA CYS A 28 3.83 -7.00 8.61
C CYS A 28 3.54 -5.83 9.57
N LEU A 29 3.29 -4.62 9.06
CA LEU A 29 2.93 -3.46 9.87
C LEU A 29 1.67 -3.70 10.71
N GLN A 30 0.64 -4.31 10.11
CA GLN A 30 -0.55 -4.71 10.87
C GLN A 30 -0.22 -5.71 12.00
N ARG A 31 0.69 -6.66 11.76
CA ARG A 31 1.12 -7.61 12.79
C ARG A 31 1.88 -6.92 13.92
N LEU A 32 2.73 -5.94 13.62
CA LEU A 32 3.42 -5.15 14.64
C LEU A 32 2.41 -4.37 15.50
N LEU A 33 1.38 -3.76 14.91
CA LEU A 33 0.29 -3.11 15.65
C LEU A 33 -0.47 -4.08 16.57
N ARG A 34 -0.70 -5.32 16.13
CA ARG A 34 -1.35 -6.36 16.97
C ARG A 34 -0.50 -6.81 18.15
N LEU A 35 0.81 -6.58 18.09
CA LEU A 35 1.75 -6.80 19.18
C LEU A 35 1.97 -5.54 20.01
N GLU A 36 1.13 -4.51 19.82
CA GLU A 36 1.21 -3.23 20.53
C GLU A 36 2.56 -2.50 20.35
N LEU A 37 3.26 -2.79 19.25
CA LEU A 37 4.52 -2.12 18.92
C LEU A 37 4.25 -0.78 18.23
N PRO A 38 5.05 0.27 18.53
CA PRO A 38 4.89 1.56 17.89
C PRO A 38 5.26 1.47 16.41
N VAL A 39 4.31 1.79 15.54
CA VAL A 39 4.53 1.96 14.11
C VAL A 39 3.97 3.31 13.65
N PRO A 40 4.56 3.94 12.63
CA PRO A 40 4.01 5.17 12.08
C PRO A 40 2.63 4.94 11.45
N LYS A 41 1.77 5.96 11.51
CA LYS A 41 0.48 5.96 10.81
C LYS A 41 0.75 5.73 9.32
N THR A 42 0.14 4.68 8.77
CA THR A 42 0.42 4.21 7.41
C THR A 42 -0.90 3.83 6.75
N VAL A 43 -1.08 4.25 5.50
CA VAL A 43 -2.14 3.77 4.61
C VAL A 43 -1.53 2.80 3.62
N ALA A 44 -2.21 1.68 3.37
CA ALA A 44 -1.84 0.72 2.33
C ALA A 44 -2.80 0.87 1.15
N ILE A 45 -2.25 1.09 -0.05
CA ILE A 45 -3.01 1.08 -1.30
C ILE A 45 -2.89 -0.31 -1.89
N SER A 46 -4.01 -0.91 -2.31
CA SER A 46 -3.99 -2.24 -2.90
C SER A 46 -3.40 -2.22 -4.32
N PHE A 47 -3.06 -3.39 -4.87
CA PHE A 47 -2.55 -3.47 -6.24
C PHE A 47 -3.56 -2.95 -7.27
N SER A 48 -4.87 -3.17 -7.07
CA SER A 48 -5.92 -2.59 -7.92
C SER A 48 -5.99 -1.07 -7.77
N GLY A 49 -5.90 -0.55 -6.53
CA GLY A 49 -5.84 0.89 -6.29
C GLY A 49 -4.64 1.55 -6.98
N VAL A 50 -3.44 0.96 -6.88
CA VAL A 50 -2.24 1.44 -7.58
C VAL A 50 -2.42 1.42 -9.10
N HIS A 51 -3.03 0.37 -9.66
CA HIS A 51 -3.33 0.31 -11.09
C HIS A 51 -4.34 1.37 -11.52
N SER A 52 -5.34 1.68 -10.68
CA SER A 52 -6.33 2.73 -10.94
C SER A 52 -5.68 4.12 -10.97
N ILE A 53 -4.80 4.42 -10.01
CA ILE A 53 -4.00 5.65 -9.97
C ILE A 53 -3.12 5.75 -11.22
N ALA A 54 -2.45 4.65 -11.61
CA ALA A 54 -1.62 4.62 -12.81
C ALA A 54 -2.43 4.82 -14.11
N ALA A 55 -3.72 4.46 -14.11
CA ALA A 55 -4.64 4.70 -15.21
C ALA A 55 -5.21 6.14 -15.23
N GLY A 56 -4.87 6.97 -14.26
CA GLY A 56 -5.28 8.38 -14.18
C GLY A 56 -6.50 8.66 -13.30
N ASN A 57 -6.97 7.68 -12.51
CA ASN A 57 -8.08 7.89 -11.58
C ASN A 57 -7.53 8.36 -10.23
N PHE A 58 -7.87 9.59 -9.83
CA PHE A 58 -7.38 10.21 -8.59
C PHE A 58 -8.49 10.66 -7.64
N GLU A 59 -9.73 10.28 -7.91
CA GLU A 59 -10.94 10.83 -7.27
C GLU A 59 -10.91 10.70 -5.72
N ASP A 60 -10.35 9.60 -5.20
CA ASP A 60 -10.29 9.37 -3.74
C ASP A 60 -8.93 9.71 -3.11
N LEU A 61 -7.97 10.25 -3.88
CA LEU A 61 -6.65 10.62 -3.35
C LEU A 61 -6.74 11.66 -2.22
N PRO A 62 -7.61 12.69 -2.27
CA PRO A 62 -7.81 13.61 -1.15
C PRO A 62 -8.28 12.90 0.13
N GLU A 63 -9.09 11.86 0.01
CA GLU A 63 -9.58 11.07 1.14
C GLU A 63 -8.43 10.27 1.79
N ILE A 64 -7.57 9.66 0.97
CA ILE A 64 -6.32 9.03 1.44
C ILE A 64 -5.49 10.02 2.25
N LEU A 65 -5.28 11.23 1.71
CA LEU A 65 -4.46 12.27 2.35
C LEU A 65 -5.10 12.82 3.64
N SER A 66 -6.43 12.82 3.76
CA SER A 66 -7.13 13.23 4.98
C SER A 66 -6.79 12.36 6.21
N ASN A 67 -6.19 11.20 6.01
CA ASN A 67 -5.67 10.36 7.09
C ASN A 67 -4.41 10.96 7.75
N PHE A 68 -3.78 11.97 7.18
CA PHE A 68 -2.55 12.59 7.69
C PHE A 68 -2.78 14.07 8.00
N ASN A 69 -1.91 14.67 8.81
CA ASN A 69 -1.95 16.12 9.00
C ASN A 69 -1.34 16.82 7.79
N ASN A 70 -1.80 18.03 7.48
CA ASN A 70 -1.31 18.82 6.35
C ASN A 70 0.21 19.11 6.38
N ASN A 71 0.84 19.05 7.56
CA ASN A 71 2.27 19.31 7.74
C ASN A 71 3.12 18.03 7.86
N ASP A 72 2.51 16.84 7.72
CA ASP A 72 3.24 15.58 7.82
C ASP A 72 4.08 15.33 6.55
N LEU A 73 5.34 14.91 6.72
CA LEU A 73 6.15 14.42 5.62
C LEU A 73 5.82 12.96 5.33
N LEU A 74 5.30 12.68 4.13
CA LEU A 74 4.88 11.35 3.74
C LEU A 74 6.00 10.63 2.97
N CYS A 75 6.29 9.39 3.37
CA CYS A 75 7.19 8.50 2.66
C CYS A 75 6.40 7.48 1.84
N VAL A 76 6.59 7.47 0.52
CA VAL A 76 6.01 6.45 -0.36
C VAL A 76 7.02 5.32 -0.55
N ARG A 77 6.62 4.09 -0.22
CA ARG A 77 7.47 2.89 -0.33
C ARG A 77 6.83 1.90 -1.31
N PRO A 78 7.43 1.64 -2.49
CA PRO A 78 6.90 0.63 -3.40
C PRO A 78 7.03 -0.77 -2.79
N ILE A 79 6.07 -1.63 -3.11
CA ILE A 79 6.04 -3.03 -2.70
C ILE A 79 5.91 -3.87 -3.97
N ILE A 80 6.85 -4.79 -4.16
CA ILE A 80 6.84 -5.71 -5.29
C ILE A 80 5.90 -6.87 -4.98
N ARG A 81 4.96 -7.15 -5.89
CA ARG A 81 4.14 -8.37 -5.84
C ARG A 81 5.01 -9.57 -6.23
N LYS A 82 5.20 -10.52 -5.31
CA LYS A 82 5.94 -11.76 -5.60
C LYS A 82 5.10 -12.65 -6.55
N SER A 83 5.64 -12.97 -7.73
CA SER A 83 5.02 -13.95 -8.63
C SER A 83 5.13 -15.36 -8.02
N ARG A 84 4.06 -16.17 -8.17
CA ARG A 84 4.01 -17.54 -7.62
C ARG A 84 4.78 -18.56 -8.47
N LEU A 85 5.04 -18.23 -9.75
CA LEU A 85 5.83 -19.03 -10.68
C LEU A 85 7.28 -18.58 -10.57
N GLY A 86 8.15 -19.43 -10.01
CA GLY A 86 9.52 -19.16 -9.55
C GLY A 86 10.54 -18.77 -10.61
N TRP A 87 10.24 -17.79 -11.46
CA TRP A 87 11.17 -17.20 -12.41
C TRP A 87 11.90 -16.00 -11.78
N PRO A 88 13.24 -15.91 -11.90
CA PRO A 88 14.01 -14.78 -11.38
C PRO A 88 13.98 -13.64 -12.39
N LYS A 89 13.06 -12.69 -12.22
CA LYS A 89 13.10 -11.41 -12.95
C LYS A 89 12.98 -10.17 -12.07
N CYS A 90 13.08 -10.31 -10.75
CA CYS A 90 12.97 -9.16 -9.83
C CYS A 90 14.25 -8.81 -9.05
N TYR A 91 15.42 -9.37 -9.41
CA TYR A 91 16.70 -9.01 -8.79
C TYR A 91 17.81 -8.81 -9.83
N HIS A 92 17.62 -7.93 -10.81
CA HIS A 92 18.81 -7.48 -11.55
C HIS A 92 18.90 -5.99 -11.86
N GLU A 93 17.84 -5.19 -11.89
CA GLU A 93 18.03 -3.90 -12.57
C GLU A 93 17.07 -2.79 -12.13
N TYR A 94 17.07 -2.41 -10.85
CA TYR A 94 16.64 -1.07 -10.42
C TYR A 94 17.29 -0.82 -9.06
N TRP A 95 18.52 -0.31 -9.08
CA TRP A 95 19.27 0.47 -8.05
C TRP A 95 20.76 0.37 -8.41
N TYR A 96 21.16 0.96 -9.53
CA TYR A 96 22.42 1.68 -9.71
C TYR A 96 22.17 2.74 -10.80
N GLU A 97 22.62 3.95 -10.48
CA GLU A 97 22.37 5.28 -11.11
C GLU A 97 21.02 5.92 -10.78
#